data_AF-A0A7Y2ST57-F1
#
_entry.id   AF-A0A7Y2ST57-F1
#
_cell.length_a   1.000
_cell.length_b   1.000
_cell.length_c   1.000
_cell.angle_alpha   90.00
_cell.angle_beta   90.00
_cell.angle_gamma   90.00
#
_symmetry.space_group_name_H-M   'P 1'
#
loop_
_entity.id
_entity.type
_entity.pdbx_description
1 polymer ?
#
loop_
_entity_poly.entity_id
_entity_poly.type
_entity_poly.pdbx_seq_one_letter_code
_entity_poly.pdbx_strand_id
1 'polypeptide(L)'
;MRKAFKYRIYLSKGQRRILEHQLELSRWVYNETLAYRKQAYENEQRTASWYETKRQLPVWKLTRPDLKLVHSQVLQNVTERVDLAFKAFFRRVKEGAEEVGFPRFKGFGRYDSITYPQYGNGVRLEGERLIVSKVGAVQVVLHRLLEGTPKTVTLTRSRTGKCNRA
;
A
#
# COMPACT_ATOMS: atom_id res chain seq x y z
N MET A 1 -0.69 22.34 -9.66
CA MET A 1 0.53 21.53 -9.41
C MET A 1 0.33 20.69 -8.15
N ARG A 2 0.64 19.39 -8.15
CA ARG A 2 0.59 18.56 -6.93
C ARG A 2 1.91 18.71 -6.16
N LYS A 3 1.88 19.10 -4.89
CA LYS A 3 3.05 19.12 -4.01
C LYS A 3 3.08 17.85 -3.16
N ALA A 4 4.26 17.29 -2.94
CA ALA A 4 4.47 16.18 -2.01
C ALA A 4 5.41 16.64 -0.89
N PHE A 5 5.00 16.43 0.35
CA PHE A 5 5.82 16.67 1.54
C PHE A 5 6.30 15.33 2.08
N LYS A 6 7.48 15.32 2.70
CA LYS A 6 8.10 14.10 3.18
C LYS A 6 8.75 14.33 4.53
N TYR A 7 8.21 13.72 5.57
CA TYR A 7 8.66 13.93 6.93
C TYR A 7 9.28 12.66 7.51
N ARG A 8 10.15 12.85 8.50
CA ARG A 8 10.69 11.74 9.30
C ARG A 8 9.72 11.45 10.44
N ILE A 9 9.44 10.18 10.65
CA ILE A 9 8.63 9.73 11.78
C ILE A 9 9.46 8.89 12.75
N TYR A 10 9.15 9.01 14.04
CA TYR A 10 9.75 8.22 15.10
C TYR A 10 8.71 7.27 15.69
N LEU A 11 9.05 5.99 15.68
CA LEU A 11 8.17 4.90 16.09
C LEU A 11 8.74 4.25 17.33
N SER A 12 7.86 3.89 18.26
CA SER A 12 8.21 2.96 19.33
C SER A 12 8.50 1.57 18.78
N LYS A 13 9.16 0.72 19.58
CA LYS A 13 9.42 -0.68 19.22
C LYS A 13 8.12 -1.43 18.87
N GLY A 14 7.03 -1.17 19.60
CA GLY A 14 5.72 -1.77 19.35
C GLY A 14 5.11 -1.30 18.02
N GLN A 15 5.12 0.00 17.76
CA GLN A 15 4.60 0.57 16.51
C GLN A 15 5.37 0.07 15.28
N ARG A 16 6.69 -0.09 15.41
CA ARG A 16 7.53 -0.68 14.35
C ARG A 16 7.08 -2.10 14.01
N ARG A 17 6.92 -2.96 15.02
CA ARG A 17 6.45 -4.36 14.83
C ARG A 17 5.08 -4.41 14.17
N ILE A 18 4.16 -3.52 14.56
CA ILE A 18 2.82 -3.42 13.95
C ILE A 18 2.96 -3.06 12.47
N LEU A 19 3.72 -2.02 12.13
CA LEU A 19 3.91 -1.59 10.74
C LEU A 19 4.61 -2.66 9.89
N GLU A 20 5.61 -3.35 10.43
CA GLU A 20 6.27 -4.48 9.77
C GLU A 20 5.27 -5.60 9.47
N HIS A 21 4.42 -5.95 10.43
CA HIS A 21 3.38 -6.94 10.23
C HIS A 21 2.36 -6.48 9.16
N GLN A 22 1.93 -5.22 9.20
CA GLN A 22 1.02 -4.67 8.19
C GLN A 22 1.64 -4.65 6.78
N LEU A 23 2.96 -4.40 6.67
CA LEU A 23 3.67 -4.48 5.38
C LEU A 23 3.68 -5.91 4.84
N GLU A 24 3.88 -6.91 5.69
CA GLU A 24 3.83 -8.31 5.29
C GLU A 24 2.41 -8.77 4.91
N LEU A 25 1.38 -8.35 5.64
CA LEU A 25 -0.01 -8.58 5.26
C LEU A 25 -0.35 -7.89 3.93
N SER A 26 0.16 -6.68 3.70
CA SER A 26 -0.01 -5.96 2.43
C SER A 26 0.73 -6.66 1.28
N ARG A 27 1.92 -7.22 1.54
CA ARG A 27 2.65 -8.05 0.57
C ARG A 27 1.86 -9.30 0.21
N TRP A 28 1.27 -9.96 1.21
CA TRP A 28 0.42 -11.13 1.00
C TRP A 28 -0.78 -10.77 0.11
N VAL A 29 -1.53 -9.70 0.42
CA VAL A 29 -2.66 -9.26 -0.40
C VAL A 29 -2.24 -8.89 -1.83
N TYR A 30 -1.07 -8.26 -2.00
CA TYR A 30 -0.54 -7.97 -3.34
C TYR A 30 -0.33 -9.26 -4.13
N ASN A 31 0.33 -10.24 -3.52
CA ASN A 31 0.61 -11.52 -4.16
C ASN A 31 -0.65 -12.31 -4.44
N GLU A 32 -1.60 -12.36 -3.49
CA GLU A 32 -2.88 -13.03 -3.66
C GLU A 32 -3.70 -12.42 -4.80
N THR A 33 -3.71 -11.08 -4.88
CA THR A 33 -4.35 -10.35 -5.99
C THR A 33 -3.72 -10.70 -7.33
N LEU A 34 -2.38 -10.76 -7.38
CA LEU A 34 -1.67 -11.12 -8.60
C LEU A 34 -1.95 -12.58 -9.00
N ALA A 35 -1.95 -13.51 -8.04
CA ALA A 35 -2.27 -14.91 -8.27
C ALA A 35 -3.69 -15.09 -8.79
N TYR A 36 -4.67 -14.44 -8.15
CA TYR A 36 -6.07 -14.46 -8.57
C TYR A 36 -6.24 -13.96 -10.02
N ARG A 37 -5.58 -12.85 -10.39
CA ARG A 37 -5.65 -12.34 -11.78
C ARG A 37 -4.99 -13.30 -12.78
N LYS A 38 -3.89 -13.96 -12.39
CA LYS A 38 -3.24 -14.97 -13.23
C LYS A 38 -4.15 -16.17 -13.44
N GLN A 39 -4.73 -16.72 -12.37
CA GLN A 39 -5.64 -17.86 -12.44
C GLN A 39 -6.89 -17.56 -13.28
N ALA A 40 -7.48 -16.37 -13.13
CA ALA A 40 -8.61 -15.95 -13.94
C ALA A 40 -8.27 -15.94 -15.45
N TYR A 41 -7.05 -15.53 -15.80
CA TYR A 41 -6.60 -15.54 -17.18
C TYR A 41 -6.26 -16.95 -17.67
N GLU A 42 -5.55 -17.75 -16.85
CA GLU A 42 -5.18 -19.12 -17.21
C GLU A 42 -6.40 -20.02 -17.42
N ASN A 43 -7.41 -19.91 -16.56
CA ASN A 43 -8.59 -20.79 -16.58
C ASN A 43 -9.70 -20.29 -17.52
N GLU A 44 -9.94 -18.98 -17.58
CA GLU A 44 -11.11 -18.40 -18.26
C GLU A 44 -10.73 -17.47 -19.42
N GLN A 45 -9.43 -17.26 -19.67
CA GLN A 45 -8.91 -16.29 -20.65
C GLN A 45 -9.44 -14.87 -20.46
N ARG A 46 -9.85 -14.52 -19.23
CA ARG A 46 -10.39 -13.19 -18.91
C ARG A 46 -9.44 -12.35 -18.08
N THR A 47 -9.54 -11.04 -18.25
CA THR A 47 -8.83 -10.06 -17.42
C THR A 47 -9.71 -9.63 -16.25
N ALA A 48 -9.36 -10.08 -15.04
CA ALA A 48 -10.06 -9.66 -13.82
C ALA A 48 -9.84 -8.16 -13.52
N SER A 49 -10.93 -7.44 -13.32
CA SER A 49 -10.91 -5.99 -13.08
C SER A 49 -10.44 -5.63 -11.66
N TRP A 50 -10.08 -4.36 -11.44
CA TRP A 50 -9.82 -3.85 -10.08
C TRP A 50 -11.00 -4.06 -9.14
N TYR A 51 -12.22 -3.72 -9.57
CA TYR A 51 -13.42 -3.89 -8.75
C TYR A 51 -13.63 -5.34 -8.32
N GLU A 52 -13.37 -6.29 -9.21
CA GLU A 52 -13.47 -7.71 -8.89
C GLU A 52 -12.44 -8.14 -7.85
N THR A 53 -11.16 -7.80 -8.05
CA THR A 53 -10.12 -8.10 -7.06
C THR A 53 -10.36 -7.41 -5.71
N LYS A 54 -10.95 -6.20 -5.71
CA LYS A 54 -11.35 -5.50 -4.49
C LYS A 54 -12.47 -6.24 -3.75
N ARG A 55 -13.41 -6.87 -4.46
CA ARG A 55 -14.47 -7.71 -3.88
C ARG A 55 -13.96 -9.01 -3.26
N GLN A 56 -12.73 -9.42 -3.54
CA GLN A 56 -12.11 -10.57 -2.88
C GLN A 56 -11.56 -10.24 -1.48
N LEU A 57 -11.32 -8.96 -1.15
CA LEU A 57 -10.77 -8.57 0.15
C LEU A 57 -11.63 -9.05 1.35
N PRO A 58 -12.98 -8.95 1.35
CA PRO A 58 -13.80 -9.53 2.40
C PRO A 58 -13.67 -11.06 2.48
N VAL A 59 -13.56 -11.76 1.35
CA VAL A 59 -13.41 -13.23 1.30
C VAL A 59 -12.07 -13.64 1.91
N TRP A 60 -10.98 -13.00 1.52
CA TRP A 60 -9.66 -13.28 2.09
C TRP A 60 -9.57 -12.96 3.59
N LYS A 61 -10.41 -12.05 4.11
CA LYS A 61 -10.48 -11.78 5.56
C LYS A 61 -11.16 -12.90 6.35
N LEU A 62 -11.93 -13.78 5.69
CA LEU A 62 -12.51 -14.95 6.34
C LEU A 62 -11.43 -16.03 6.55
N THR A 63 -10.61 -16.27 5.53
CA THR A 63 -9.54 -17.27 5.59
C THR A 63 -8.27 -16.76 6.26
N ARG A 64 -8.03 -15.44 6.24
CA ARG A 64 -6.91 -14.77 6.90
C ARG A 64 -7.37 -13.59 7.76
N PRO A 65 -7.88 -13.85 8.98
CA PRO A 65 -8.42 -12.81 9.86
C PRO A 65 -7.46 -11.67 10.19
N ASP A 66 -6.14 -11.93 10.20
CA ASP A 66 -5.09 -10.93 10.46
C ASP A 66 -5.15 -9.72 9.53
N LEU A 67 -5.74 -9.86 8.33
CA LEU A 67 -5.97 -8.75 7.42
C LEU A 67 -6.83 -7.63 8.05
N LYS A 68 -7.61 -7.93 9.10
CA LYS A 68 -8.38 -6.92 9.88
C LYS A 68 -7.48 -6.00 10.71
N LEU A 69 -6.21 -6.35 10.91
CA LEU A 69 -5.19 -5.50 11.55
C LEU A 69 -4.69 -4.38 10.63
N VAL A 70 -4.98 -4.46 9.33
CA VAL A 70 -4.67 -3.42 8.34
C VAL A 70 -5.92 -2.60 8.06
N HIS A 71 -5.76 -1.29 7.93
CA HIS A 71 -6.87 -0.40 7.58
C HIS A 71 -7.48 -0.80 6.22
N SER A 72 -8.81 -0.74 6.10
CA SER A 72 -9.51 -1.22 4.90
C SER A 72 -9.08 -0.51 3.63
N GLN A 73 -8.90 0.81 3.67
CA GLN A 73 -8.44 1.58 2.51
C GLN A 73 -7.01 1.26 2.10
N VAL A 74 -6.15 0.86 3.05
CA VAL A 74 -4.79 0.42 2.74
C VAL A 74 -4.86 -0.85 1.90
N LEU A 75 -5.63 -1.86 2.33
CA LEU A 75 -5.80 -3.09 1.57
C LEU A 75 -6.40 -2.85 0.18
N GLN A 76 -7.33 -1.90 0.05
CA GLN A 76 -7.89 -1.52 -1.25
C GLN A 76 -6.83 -0.86 -2.15
N ASN A 77 -5.95 -0.02 -1.59
CA ASN A 77 -4.85 0.55 -2.35
C ASN A 77 -3.83 -0.53 -2.76
N VAL A 78 -3.64 -1.58 -1.96
CA VAL A 78 -2.77 -2.71 -2.35
C VAL A 78 -3.27 -3.37 -3.64
N THR A 79 -4.58 -3.63 -3.76
CA THR A 79 -5.13 -4.24 -4.99
C THR A 79 -5.09 -3.26 -6.17
N GLU A 80 -5.25 -1.96 -5.91
CA GLU A 80 -5.08 -0.90 -6.90
C GLU A 80 -3.63 -0.83 -7.44
N ARG A 81 -2.62 -1.04 -6.59
CA ARG A 81 -1.21 -1.09 -7.04
C ARG A 81 -0.96 -2.23 -8.03
N VAL A 82 -1.62 -3.38 -7.84
CA VAL A 82 -1.57 -4.48 -8.82
C VAL A 82 -2.24 -4.04 -10.13
N ASP A 83 -3.40 -3.39 -10.05
CA ASP A 83 -4.11 -2.88 -11.22
C ASP A 83 -3.29 -1.88 -12.05
N LEU A 84 -2.63 -0.94 -11.37
CA LEU A 84 -1.74 0.02 -12.01
C LEU A 84 -0.53 -0.66 -12.65
N ALA A 85 0.00 -1.73 -12.05
CA ALA A 85 1.08 -2.52 -12.65
C ALA A 85 0.63 -3.20 -13.94
N PHE A 86 -0.57 -3.78 -13.97
CA PHE A 86 -1.14 -4.36 -15.19
C PHE A 86 -1.43 -3.31 -16.26
N LYS A 87 -2.03 -2.17 -15.89
CA LYS A 87 -2.26 -1.05 -16.83
C LYS A 87 -0.96 -0.56 -17.45
N ALA A 88 0.09 -0.39 -16.64
CA ALA A 88 1.40 0.00 -17.12
C ALA A 88 2.02 -1.06 -18.04
N PHE A 89 1.85 -2.34 -17.74
CA PHE A 89 2.26 -3.45 -18.58
C PHE A 89 1.57 -3.36 -19.96
N PHE A 90 0.24 -3.38 -20.02
CA PHE A 90 -0.50 -3.34 -21.29
C PHE A 90 -0.24 -2.08 -22.10
N ARG A 91 -0.05 -0.93 -21.44
CA ARG A 91 0.33 0.31 -22.12
C ARG A 91 1.66 0.14 -22.86
N ARG A 92 2.69 -0.41 -22.20
CA ARG A 92 4.01 -0.65 -22.81
C ARG A 92 3.97 -1.68 -23.93
N VAL A 93 3.15 -2.73 -23.80
CA VAL A 93 2.90 -3.69 -24.90
C VAL A 93 2.35 -2.96 -26.11
N LYS A 94 1.35 -2.08 -25.91
CA LYS A 94 0.74 -1.30 -27.00
C LYS A 94 1.72 -0.30 -27.63
N GLU A 95 2.62 0.28 -26.83
CA GLU A 95 3.68 1.20 -27.28
C GLU A 95 4.82 0.50 -28.03
N GLY A 96 4.82 -0.84 -28.13
CA GLY A 96 5.85 -1.60 -28.86
C GLY A 96 7.21 -1.63 -28.17
N ALA A 97 7.27 -1.47 -26.85
CA ALA A 97 8.52 -1.52 -26.11
C ALA A 97 9.18 -2.90 -26.23
N GLU A 98 10.49 -2.92 -26.51
CA GLU A 98 11.28 -4.15 -26.76
C GLU A 98 11.29 -5.11 -25.55
N GLU A 99 11.31 -4.58 -24.32
CA GLU A 99 11.22 -5.37 -23.09
C GLU A 99 10.03 -4.95 -22.22
N VAL A 100 8.97 -5.75 -22.21
CA VAL A 100 7.81 -5.53 -21.34
C VAL A 100 7.75 -6.54 -20.20
N GLY A 101 8.24 -6.13 -19.04
CA GLY A 101 8.21 -6.96 -17.83
C GLY A 101 6.80 -7.11 -17.24
N PHE A 102 6.32 -8.35 -17.13
CA PHE A 102 5.05 -8.69 -16.47
C PHE A 102 5.08 -8.38 -14.96
N PRO A 103 3.94 -7.99 -14.33
CA PRO A 103 3.88 -7.81 -12.87
C PRO A 103 4.34 -9.05 -12.09
N ARG A 104 5.34 -8.88 -11.23
CA ARG A 104 5.94 -9.99 -10.47
C ARG A 104 5.45 -10.06 -9.02
N PHE A 105 5.45 -11.28 -8.47
CA PHE A 105 5.27 -11.51 -7.04
C PHE A 105 6.34 -10.79 -6.23
N LYS A 106 5.96 -10.35 -5.04
CA LYS A 106 6.83 -9.67 -4.09
C LYS A 106 7.38 -10.67 -3.08
N GLY A 107 8.71 -10.83 -3.08
CA GLY A 107 9.45 -11.57 -2.05
C GLY A 107 9.42 -10.87 -0.69
N PHE A 108 9.77 -11.61 0.36
CA PHE A 108 9.84 -11.09 1.73
C PHE A 108 10.67 -9.80 1.79
N GLY A 109 10.17 -8.80 2.52
CA GLY A 109 10.85 -7.52 2.64
C GLY A 109 10.96 -6.68 1.35
N ARG A 110 10.25 -7.03 0.26
CA ARG A 110 10.18 -6.22 -0.98
C ARG A 110 8.94 -5.32 -1.06
N TYR A 111 8.14 -5.26 0.00
CA TYR A 111 6.97 -4.39 0.11
C TYR A 111 7.24 -3.35 1.20
N ASP A 112 7.50 -2.11 0.79
CA ASP A 112 8.11 -1.11 1.67
C ASP A 112 7.19 0.04 2.05
N SER A 113 5.96 0.11 1.52
CA SER A 113 5.08 1.24 1.80
C SER A 113 3.62 0.87 1.95
N ILE A 114 2.97 1.56 2.89
CA ILE A 114 1.53 1.53 3.13
C ILE A 114 0.99 2.92 2.80
N THR A 115 -0.04 2.97 1.97
CA THR A 115 -0.68 4.22 1.56
C THR A 115 -2.10 4.28 2.07
N TYR A 116 -2.41 5.38 2.74
CA TYR A 116 -3.76 5.80 3.08
C TYR A 116 -4.21 6.78 1.99
N PRO A 117 -5.08 6.34 1.05
CA PRO A 117 -5.42 7.12 -0.13
C PRO A 117 -6.19 8.41 0.20
N GLN A 118 -6.91 8.44 1.34
CA GLN A 118 -7.73 9.56 1.77
C GLN A 118 -7.31 10.04 3.17
N TYR A 119 -6.84 11.28 3.26
CA TYR A 119 -6.59 11.95 4.54
C TYR A 119 -7.88 12.16 5.33
N GLY A 120 -7.79 12.08 6.66
CA GLY A 120 -8.94 12.08 7.56
C GLY A 120 -9.61 10.71 7.70
N ASN A 121 -9.34 9.76 6.79
CA ASN A 121 -9.86 8.39 6.87
C ASN A 121 -8.76 7.41 7.27
N GLY A 122 -8.62 7.22 8.58
CA GLY A 122 -7.62 6.33 9.17
C GLY A 122 -6.21 6.90 9.24
N VAL A 123 -5.98 8.13 8.76
CA VAL A 123 -4.75 8.89 8.98
C VAL A 123 -5.06 10.38 9.14
N ARG A 124 -4.50 11.01 10.18
CA ARG A 124 -4.61 12.46 10.38
C ARG A 124 -3.39 13.00 11.11
N LEU A 125 -3.04 14.25 10.85
CA LEU A 125 -1.98 14.98 11.56
C LEU A 125 -2.63 15.88 12.61
N GLU A 126 -2.21 15.74 13.86
CA GLU A 126 -2.64 16.54 15.01
C GLU A 126 -1.39 17.14 15.66
N GLY A 127 -1.14 18.43 15.40
CA GLY A 127 0.12 19.09 15.77
C GLY A 127 1.31 18.37 15.15
N GLU A 128 2.23 17.92 16.00
CA GLU A 128 3.43 17.17 15.59
C GLU A 128 3.26 15.64 15.63
N ARG A 129 2.01 15.15 15.75
CA ARG A 129 1.71 13.72 15.83
C ARG A 129 0.83 13.28 14.67
N LEU A 130 1.25 12.23 13.98
CA LEU A 130 0.46 11.55 12.97
C LEU A 130 -0.31 10.40 13.64
N ILE A 131 -1.63 10.55 13.71
CA ILE A 131 -2.53 9.50 14.19
C ILE A 131 -2.79 8.56 13.03
N VAL A 132 -2.35 7.32 13.19
CA VAL A 132 -2.46 6.26 12.17
C VAL A 132 -3.35 5.15 12.70
N SER A 133 -4.43 4.84 11.99
CA SER A 133 -5.35 3.77 12.35
C SER A 133 -4.62 2.43 12.43
N LYS A 134 -4.95 1.65 13.47
CA LYS A 134 -4.33 0.37 13.84
C LYS A 134 -2.86 0.44 14.29
N VAL A 135 -2.24 1.62 14.31
CA VAL A 135 -0.84 1.83 14.75
C VAL A 135 -0.75 2.77 15.96
N GLY A 136 -1.60 3.79 16.02
CA GLY A 136 -1.63 4.81 17.08
C GLY A 136 -0.98 6.13 16.68
N ALA A 137 -0.67 6.97 17.69
CA ALA A 137 -0.04 8.27 17.50
C ALA A 137 1.48 8.13 17.29
N VAL A 138 1.99 8.67 16.18
CA VAL A 138 3.40 8.61 15.80
C VAL A 138 3.97 10.01 15.77
N GLN A 139 5.14 10.22 16.37
CA GLN A 139 5.80 11.54 16.33
C GLN A 139 6.35 11.83 14.94
N VAL A 140 6.13 13.04 14.43
CA VAL A 140 6.59 13.52 13.13
C VAL A 140 7.46 14.76 13.30
N VAL A 141 8.58 14.83 12.59
CA VAL A 141 9.41 16.04 12.53
C VAL A 141 9.00 16.89 11.33
N LEU A 142 8.25 17.95 11.62
CA LEU A 142 7.79 18.94 10.64
C LEU A 142 8.86 20.01 10.41
N HIS A 143 9.89 19.68 9.62
CA HIS A 143 10.93 20.65 9.22
C HIS A 143 10.42 21.71 8.22
N ARG A 144 9.21 21.55 7.71
CA ARG A 144 8.44 22.53 6.91
C ARG A 144 6.99 22.46 7.36
N LEU A 145 6.33 23.61 7.43
CA LEU A 145 4.90 23.64 7.70
C LEU A 145 4.14 23.02 6.52
N LEU A 146 3.12 22.24 6.83
CA LEU A 146 2.30 21.61 5.83
C LEU A 146 1.32 22.65 5.25
N GLU A 147 1.52 23.03 3.99
CA GLU A 147 0.64 23.95 3.28
C GLU A 147 -0.63 23.22 2.81
N GLY A 148 -1.77 23.54 3.42
CA GLY A 148 -3.09 22.99 3.06
C GLY A 148 -3.33 21.56 3.54
N THR A 149 -4.51 21.02 3.22
CA THR A 149 -4.89 19.66 3.65
C THR A 149 -4.29 18.61 2.70
N PRO A 150 -3.54 17.62 3.20
CA PRO A 150 -2.97 16.59 2.36
C PRO A 150 -4.09 15.67 1.84
N LYS A 151 -3.92 15.10 0.65
CA LYS A 151 -4.91 14.18 0.08
C LYS A 151 -4.64 12.73 0.46
N THR A 152 -3.36 12.36 0.48
CA THR A 152 -2.88 10.99 0.64
C THR A 152 -1.67 11.00 1.57
N VAL A 153 -1.55 9.98 2.42
CA VAL A 153 -0.39 9.80 3.29
C VAL A 153 0.22 8.44 3.02
N THR A 154 1.55 8.37 2.86
CA THR A 154 2.24 7.11 2.59
C THR A 154 3.37 6.89 3.58
N LEU A 155 3.21 5.88 4.43
CA LEU A 155 4.25 5.42 5.32
C LEU A 155 5.20 4.52 4.53
N THR A 156 6.47 4.89 4.48
CA THR A 156 7.52 4.17 3.74
C THR A 156 8.64 3.74 4.67
N ARG A 157 8.99 2.46 4.62
CA ARG A 157 10.17 1.89 5.26
C ARG A 157 11.42 2.32 4.50
N SER A 158 12.38 2.94 5.18
CA SER A 158 13.67 3.24 4.55
C SER A 158 14.58 2.01 4.54
N ARG A 159 15.41 1.90 3.50
CA ARG A 159 16.44 0.85 3.36
C ARG A 159 17.48 0.84 4.47
N THR A 160 17.67 1.95 5.20
CA THR A 160 18.68 2.04 6.26
C THR A 160 18.19 1.56 7.62
N GLY A 161 16.91 1.19 7.78
CA GLY A 161 16.34 0.75 9.07
C GLY A 161 16.29 1.83 10.17
N LYS A 162 16.83 3.02 9.90
CA LYS A 162 17.00 4.14 10.85
C LYS A 162 15.81 5.10 10.88
N CYS A 163 14.99 5.14 9.82
CA CYS A 163 13.89 6.12 9.70
C CYS A 163 12.71 5.59 8.87
N ASN A 164 11.47 5.75 9.34
CA ASN A 164 10.32 5.68 8.44
C ASN A 164 10.00 7.09 7.93
N ARG A 165 9.47 7.16 6.71
CA ARG A 165 9.10 8.42 6.04
C ARG A 165 7.59 8.44 5.85
N ALA A 166 6.95 9.56 6.16
CA ALA A 166 5.52 9.79 5.95
C ALA A 166 5.30 10.98 5.02
#